data_AF-A0A059F479-F1
#
_entry.id   AF-A0A059F479-F1
#
_cell.length_a   1.000
_cell.length_b   1.000
_cell.length_c   1.000
_cell.angle_alpha   90.00
_cell.angle_beta   90.00
_cell.angle_gamma   90.00
#
_symmetry.space_group_name_H-M   'P 1'
#
loop_
_entity.id
_entity.type
_entity.pdbx_description
1 polymer ?
#
loop_
_entity_poly.entity_id
_entity_poly.type
_entity_poly.pdbx_seq_one_letter_code
_entity_poly.pdbx_strand_id
1 'polypeptide(L)'
;VIPGSDIWTDEHKSYSSLFKICFHHITVCHKYEFVNKTNGVNTQAVEAFNNELILMIKSRNCVKTTKRIDFLKEFCFFFNNKHNLFSSVLDLLKH
;
A
#
# COMPACT_ATOMS: atom_id res chain seq x y z
N VAL A 1 9.71 4.21 -6.24
CA VAL A 1 10.46 3.34 -5.32
C VAL A 1 11.72 2.89 -6.02
N ILE A 2 12.88 3.00 -5.39
CA ILE A 2 14.19 2.71 -6.00
C ILE A 2 14.58 1.27 -5.64
N PRO A 3 15.13 0.46 -6.55
CA PRO A 3 15.68 -0.85 -6.20
C PRO A 3 16.67 -0.74 -5.03
N GLY A 4 16.60 -1.69 -4.10
CA GLY A 4 17.35 -1.68 -2.84
C GLY A 4 16.65 -0.95 -1.69
N SER A 5 15.49 -0.33 -1.93
CA SER A 5 14.69 0.27 -0.84
C SER A 5 14.12 -0.79 0.11
N ASP A 6 13.94 -0.37 1.35
CA ASP A 6 13.21 -1.13 2.36
C ASP A 6 11.70 -1.02 2.15
N ILE A 7 11.02 -2.16 2.17
CA ILE A 7 9.57 -2.27 2.09
C ILE A 7 9.07 -2.84 3.42
N TRP A 8 8.32 -2.01 4.16
CA TRP A 8 7.76 -2.35 5.46
C TRP A 8 6.33 -2.87 5.31
N THR A 9 6.08 -4.14 5.62
CA THR A 9 4.74 -4.73 5.59
C THR A 9 4.54 -5.73 6.71
N ASP A 10 3.30 -6.20 6.88
CA ASP A 10 3.00 -7.32 7.77
C ASP A 10 3.72 -8.62 7.34
N GLU A 11 3.76 -9.60 8.25
CA GLU A 11 4.44 -10.89 8.07
C GLU A 11 3.60 -11.85 7.20
N HIS A 12 3.67 -11.70 5.88
CA HIS A 12 3.07 -12.66 4.96
C HIS A 12 4.13 -13.35 4.10
N LYS A 13 4.08 -14.70 4.05
CA LYS A 13 5.08 -15.54 3.37
C LYS A 13 5.31 -15.17 1.90
N SER A 14 4.30 -14.64 1.21
CA SER A 14 4.45 -14.21 -0.20
C SER A 14 5.43 -13.06 -0.38
N TYR A 15 5.67 -12.24 0.65
CA TYR A 15 6.60 -11.10 0.57
C TYR A 15 8.06 -11.52 0.48
N SER A 16 8.40 -12.78 0.75
CA SER A 16 9.72 -13.35 0.42
C SER A 16 10.12 -13.18 -1.06
N SER A 17 9.13 -13.02 -1.95
CA SER A 17 9.36 -12.74 -3.37
C SER A 17 9.88 -11.32 -3.65
N LEU A 18 9.73 -10.36 -2.72
CA LEU A 18 10.23 -8.98 -2.86
C LEU A 18 11.75 -8.94 -3.05
N PHE A 19 12.47 -9.86 -2.40
CA PHE A 19 13.92 -9.99 -2.58
C PHE A 19 14.30 -10.29 -4.05
N LYS A 20 13.48 -11.07 -4.75
CA LYS A 20 13.72 -11.41 -6.17
C LYS A 20 13.63 -10.22 -7.11
N ILE A 21 12.95 -9.15 -6.68
CA ILE A 21 12.81 -7.89 -7.42
C ILE A 21 13.66 -6.78 -6.77
N CYS A 22 14.71 -7.14 -6.04
CA CYS A 22 15.67 -6.23 -5.41
C CYS A 22 15.06 -5.29 -4.35
N PHE A 23 14.10 -5.75 -3.56
CA PHE A 23 13.65 -5.02 -2.37
C PHE A 23 13.98 -5.77 -1.09
N HIS A 24 14.36 -5.03 -0.04
CA HIS A 24 14.52 -5.58 1.29
C HIS A 24 13.17 -5.56 1.99
N HIS A 25 12.66 -6.74 2.31
CA HIS A 25 11.41 -6.83 3.06
C HIS A 25 11.69 -6.72 4.55
N ILE A 26 11.01 -5.80 5.23
CA ILE A 26 11.07 -5.65 6.67
C ILE A 26 9.67 -5.86 7.25
N THR A 27 9.59 -6.78 8.20
CA THR A 27 8.33 -7.14 8.86
C THR A 27 7.97 -6.15 9.96
N VAL A 28 6.71 -5.74 10.00
CA VAL A 28 6.12 -5.01 11.12
C VAL A 28 4.94 -5.78 11.71
N CYS A 29 4.69 -5.62 13.01
CA CYS A 29 3.52 -6.22 13.67
C CYS A 29 2.88 -5.21 14.62
N HIS A 30 1.68 -4.75 14.29
CA HIS A 30 0.91 -3.76 15.06
C HIS A 30 0.47 -4.28 16.44
N LYS A 31 0.34 -5.61 16.59
CA LYS A 31 -0.09 -6.26 17.84
C LYS A 31 0.85 -5.96 19.01
N TYR A 32 2.14 -5.82 18.74
CA TYR A 32 3.16 -5.69 19.79
C TYR A 32 3.51 -4.23 20.07
N GLU A 33 3.59 -3.40 19.03
CA GLU A 33 4.04 -2.00 19.16
C GLU A 33 3.32 -1.12 18.13
N PHE A 34 2.78 0.04 18.56
CA PHE A 34 2.15 1.07 17.69
C PHE A 34 3.18 1.83 16.84
N VAL A 35 4.33 2.14 17.45
CA VAL A 35 5.55 2.61 16.79
C VAL A 35 6.65 1.67 17.25
N ASN A 36 7.41 1.13 16.30
CA ASN A 36 8.53 0.24 16.61
C ASN A 36 9.60 1.03 17.37
N LYS A 37 10.01 0.52 18.54
CA LYS A 37 10.91 1.25 19.45
C LYS A 37 12.35 1.36 18.94
N THR A 38 12.77 0.45 18.06
CA THR A 38 14.15 0.36 17.58
C THR A 38 14.37 1.24 16.35
N ASN A 39 13.44 1.22 15.40
CA ASN A 39 13.60 1.91 14.11
C ASN A 39 12.58 3.06 13.91
N GLY A 40 11.67 3.29 14.86
CA GLY A 40 10.70 4.39 14.81
C GLY A 40 9.57 4.20 13.79
N VAL A 41 9.46 3.03 13.15
CA VAL A 41 8.43 2.79 12.14
C VAL A 41 7.04 2.75 12.76
N ASN A 42 6.13 3.51 12.18
CA ASN A 42 4.72 3.52 12.56
C ASN A 42 4.02 2.28 11.99
N THR A 43 3.81 1.27 12.82
CA THR A 43 3.18 0.00 12.41
C THR A 43 1.68 0.20 12.16
N GLN A 44 1.05 1.14 12.87
CA GLN A 44 -0.35 1.51 12.67
C GLN A 44 -0.60 2.05 11.27
N ALA A 45 0.35 2.82 10.72
CA ALA A 45 0.23 3.36 9.36
C ALA A 45 0.19 2.23 8.32
N VAL A 46 1.00 1.18 8.50
CA VAL A 46 0.99 -0.01 7.62
C VAL A 46 -0.34 -0.74 7.72
N GLU A 47 -0.86 -0.93 8.94
CA GLU A 47 -2.17 -1.57 9.15
C GLU A 47 -3.32 -0.75 8.55
N ALA A 48 -3.34 0.57 8.78
CA ALA A 48 -4.34 1.49 8.26
C ALA A 48 -4.37 1.48 6.71
N PHE A 49 -3.19 1.46 6.07
CA PHE A 49 -3.09 1.33 4.62
C PHE A 49 -3.70 0.02 4.11
N ASN A 50 -3.40 -1.11 4.77
CA ASN A 50 -3.96 -2.40 4.39
C ASN A 50 -5.49 -2.44 4.57
N ASN A 51 -6.01 -1.83 5.63
CA ASN A 51 -7.44 -1.73 5.89
C ASN A 51 -8.16 -0.91 4.80
N GLU A 52 -7.62 0.23 4.38
CA GLU A 52 -8.16 1.03 3.26
C GLU A 52 -8.21 0.22 1.97
N LEU A 53 -7.15 -0.55 1.66
CA LEU A 53 -7.11 -1.43 0.49
C LEU A 53 -8.21 -2.50 0.56
N ILE A 54 -8.35 -3.18 1.71
CA ILE A 54 -9.36 -4.21 1.93
C ILE A 54 -10.78 -3.61 1.81
N LEU A 55 -11.02 -2.42 2.35
CA LEU A 55 -12.30 -1.72 2.26
C LEU A 55 -12.68 -1.45 0.80
N MET A 56 -11.74 -0.98 -0.02
CA MET A 56 -11.99 -0.72 -1.44
C MET A 56 -12.25 -2.01 -2.25
N ILE A 57 -11.59 -3.12 -1.90
CA ILE A 57 -11.86 -4.43 -2.52
C ILE A 57 -13.27 -4.92 -2.14
N LYS A 58 -13.65 -4.79 -0.87
CA LYS A 58 -14.97 -5.20 -0.37
C LYS A 58 -16.09 -4.38 -0.99
N SER A 59 -15.94 -3.06 -1.12
CA SER A 59 -16.96 -2.19 -1.73
C SER A 59 -17.22 -2.52 -3.21
N ARG A 60 -16.27 -3.20 -3.86
CA ARG A 60 -16.36 -3.63 -5.27
C ARG A 60 -16.80 -5.09 -5.45
N ASN A 61 -17.13 -5.80 -4.36
CA ASN A 61 -17.40 -7.24 -4.37
C ASN A 61 -16.26 -8.04 -5.03
N CYS A 62 -15.01 -7.78 -4.61
CA CYS A 62 -13.77 -8.35 -5.12
C CYS A 62 -13.26 -7.73 -6.43
N VAL A 63 -12.04 -8.11 -6.82
CA VAL A 63 -11.36 -7.64 -8.03
C VAL A 63 -10.89 -8.85 -8.85
N LYS A 64 -11.28 -8.89 -10.13
CA LYS A 64 -10.82 -9.93 -11.07
C LYS A 64 -9.30 -9.89 -11.19
N THR A 65 -8.64 -11.04 -11.24
CA THR A 65 -7.17 -11.15 -11.32
C THR A 65 -6.59 -10.32 -12.46
N THR A 66 -7.23 -10.35 -13.64
CA THR A 66 -6.82 -9.59 -14.84
C THR A 66 -6.93 -8.06 -14.67
N LYS A 67 -7.66 -7.58 -13.67
CA LYS A 67 -7.90 -6.16 -13.39
C LYS A 67 -7.18 -5.64 -12.16
N ARG A 68 -6.39 -6.48 -11.47
CA ARG A 68 -5.68 -6.08 -10.24
C ARG A 68 -4.70 -4.93 -10.47
N ILE A 69 -4.01 -4.90 -11.60
CA ILE A 69 -3.07 -3.81 -11.92
C ILE A 69 -3.82 -2.48 -12.07
N ASP A 70 -4.91 -2.47 -12.84
CA ASP A 70 -5.75 -1.27 -13.02
C ASP A 70 -6.35 -0.81 -11.69
N PHE A 71 -6.86 -1.75 -10.90
CA PHE A 71 -7.36 -1.48 -9.55
C PHE A 71 -6.29 -0.87 -8.64
N LEU A 72 -5.07 -1.38 -8.63
CA LEU A 72 -3.99 -0.85 -7.80
C LEU A 72 -3.59 0.57 -8.24
N LYS A 73 -3.55 0.85 -9.54
CA LYS A 73 -3.30 2.21 -10.05
C LYS A 73 -4.37 3.19 -9.56
N GLU A 74 -5.63 2.78 -9.65
CA GLU A 74 -6.78 3.57 -9.19
C GLU A 74 -6.75 3.77 -7.68
N PHE A 75 -6.52 2.72 -6.90
CA PHE A 75 -6.37 2.80 -5.45
C PHE A 75 -5.25 3.78 -5.06
N CYS A 76 -4.05 3.63 -5.65
CA CYS A 76 -2.93 4.52 -5.39
C CYS A 76 -3.26 5.98 -5.73
N PHE A 77 -3.97 6.22 -6.84
CA PHE A 77 -4.41 7.57 -7.21
C PHE A 77 -5.34 8.15 -6.15
N PHE A 78 -6.38 7.42 -5.73
CA PHE A 78 -7.30 7.91 -4.70
C PHE A 78 -6.62 8.10 -3.34
N PHE A 79 -5.77 7.16 -2.94
CA PHE A 79 -5.07 7.22 -1.66
C PHE A 79 -4.15 8.45 -1.58
N ASN A 80 -3.34 8.68 -2.62
CA ASN A 80 -2.40 9.80 -2.64
C ASN A 80 -3.07 11.17 -2.82
N ASN A 81 -4.26 11.21 -3.43
CA ASN A 81 -4.97 12.45 -3.72
C ASN A 81 -6.21 12.65 -2.85
N LYS A 82 -6.38 11.90 -1.76
CA LYS A 82 -7.58 11.89 -0.90
C LYS A 82 -8.02 13.28 -0.45
N HIS A 83 -7.08 14.19 -0.22
CA HIS A 83 -7.35 15.56 0.23
C HIS A 83 -7.70 16.54 -0.90
N ASN A 84 -7.23 16.30 -2.13
CA ASN A 84 -7.37 17.22 -3.28
C ASN A 84 -7.88 16.50 -4.53
N LEU A 85 -8.77 15.52 -4.35
CA LEU A 85 -9.17 14.59 -5.40
C LEU A 85 -9.75 15.28 -6.63
N PHE A 86 -10.62 16.26 -6.42
CA PHE A 86 -11.25 17.00 -7.51
C PHE A 86 -10.22 17.70 -8.42
N SER A 87 -9.28 18.43 -7.82
CA SER A 87 -8.19 19.07 -8.58
C SER A 87 -7.34 18.05 -9.32
N SER A 88 -7.01 16.95 -8.65
CA SER A 88 -6.16 15.89 -9.21
C SER A 88 -6.81 15.20 -10.40
N VAL A 89 -8.14 15.03 -10.38
CA VAL A 89 -8.91 14.51 -11.52
C VAL A 89 -8.94 15.52 -12.66
N LEU A 90 -9.14 16.82 -12.37
CA LEU A 90 -9.10 17.86 -13.40
C LEU A 90 -7.74 17.92 -14.09
N ASP A 91 -6.64 17.75 -13.35
CA ASP A 91 -5.29 17.74 -13.91
C ASP A 91 -5.05 16.55 -14.86
N LEU A 92 -5.67 15.40 -14.61
CA LEU A 92 -5.62 14.25 -15.53
C LEU A 92 -6.37 14.51 -16.85
N LEU A 93 -7.40 15.35 -16.83
CA LEU A 93 -8.25 15.64 -18.00
C LEU A 93 -7.73 16.78 -18.88
N LYS A 94 -6.71 17.52 -18.43
CA LYS A 94 -6.09 18.63 -19.18
C LYS A 94 -5.15 18.15 -20.30
N HIS A 95 -4.94 16.85 -20.43
CA HIS A 95 -4.10 16.20 -21.43
C HIS A 95 -4.92 15.29 -22.35
#